data_AF-A0A229W1C2-F1
#
_entry.id   AF-A0A229W1C2-F1
#
_cell.length_a   1.000
_cell.length_b   1.000
_cell.length_c   1.000
_cell.angle_alpha   90.00
_cell.angle_beta   90.00
_cell.angle_gamma   90.00
#
_symmetry.space_group_name_H-M   'P 1'
#
loop_
_entity.id
_entity.type
_entity.pdbx_description
1 polymer ?
#
loop_
_entity_poly.entity_id
_entity_poly.type
_entity_poly.pdbx_seq_one_letter_code
_entity_poly.pdbx_strand_id
1 'polypeptide(L)'
;MGAGLEGRPKSLIVLHLWLEHRAALQYDWIRAWGCPLDLKAMPLYAAWPMLWQILMDHSSHSYAALAGYAWIPDPADKYIHAYNQGMSKIRIRPPWQTTVTQTDPAKPKRPHDERLRRRLKDRLGITE
;
A
#
# COMPACT_ATOMS: atom_id res chain seq x y z
N MET A 1 8.79 7.67 -16.56
CA MET A 1 8.33 7.49 -15.16
C MET A 1 9.25 6.47 -14.51
N GLY A 2 10.39 6.92 -14.01
CA GLY A 2 11.39 6.08 -13.37
C GLY A 2 12.08 6.94 -12.33
N ALA A 3 11.86 6.65 -11.06
CA ALA A 3 12.58 7.29 -9.98
C ALA A 3 12.39 6.46 -8.70
N GLY A 4 13.43 5.68 -8.38
CA GLY A 4 13.65 5.14 -7.04
C GLY A 4 13.29 3.68 -6.88
N LEU A 5 14.19 2.78 -7.31
CA LEU A 5 14.55 1.51 -6.65
C LEU A 5 15.65 0.73 -7.42
N GLU A 6 16.50 1.40 -8.20
CA GLU A 6 17.52 0.74 -9.06
C GLU A 6 18.72 0.15 -8.30
N GLY A 7 18.78 0.23 -6.97
CA GLY A 7 19.92 -0.23 -6.18
C GLY A 7 19.64 -1.29 -5.11
N ARG A 8 18.38 -1.68 -4.88
CA ARG A 8 18.08 -2.71 -3.88
C ARG A 8 18.22 -4.09 -4.51
N PRO A 9 18.98 -5.04 -3.90
CA PRO A 9 18.89 -6.43 -4.30
C PRO A 9 17.42 -6.83 -4.32
N LYS A 10 16.92 -7.33 -5.45
CA LYS A 10 15.50 -7.70 -5.59
C LYS A 10 15.06 -8.70 -4.51
N SER A 11 16.00 -9.50 -4.01
CA SER A 11 15.83 -10.38 -2.86
C SER A 11 15.50 -9.68 -1.53
N LEU A 12 15.78 -8.38 -1.37
CA LEU A 12 15.36 -7.61 -0.19
C LEU A 12 13.85 -7.49 -0.09
N ILE A 13 13.11 -7.61 -1.19
CA ILE A 13 11.65 -7.64 -1.18
C ILE A 13 11.14 -8.87 -0.41
N VAL A 14 11.81 -10.02 -0.57
CA VAL A 14 11.52 -11.23 0.21
C VAL A 14 11.71 -10.96 1.70
N LEU A 15 12.83 -10.33 2.07
CA LEU A 15 13.13 -10.03 3.48
C LEU A 15 12.16 -9.01 4.07
N HIS A 16 11.80 -7.96 3.33
CA HIS A 16 10.83 -6.97 3.78
C HIS A 16 9.45 -7.59 4.01
N LEU A 17 8.95 -8.38 3.06
CA LEU A 17 7.69 -9.10 3.23
C LEU A 17 7.75 -10.12 4.37
N TRP A 18 8.90 -10.77 4.57
CA TRP A 18 9.09 -11.69 5.69
C TRP A 18 9.08 -11.00 7.06
N LEU A 19 9.65 -9.81 7.17
CA LEU A 19 9.76 -9.07 8.43
C LEU A 19 8.46 -8.33 8.78
N GLU A 20 7.84 -7.66 7.81
CA GLU A 20 6.69 -6.77 8.06
C GLU A 20 5.35 -7.47 7.82
N HIS A 21 5.29 -8.43 6.88
CA HIS A 21 4.04 -9.02 6.40
C HIS A 21 4.11 -10.56 6.32
N ARG A 22 4.72 -11.18 7.34
CA ARG A 22 4.97 -12.64 7.37
C ARG A 22 3.72 -13.48 7.11
N ALA A 23 2.58 -13.11 7.68
CA ALA A 23 1.34 -13.86 7.55
C ALA A 23 0.80 -13.86 6.11
N ALA A 24 0.81 -12.69 5.45
CA ALA A 24 0.39 -12.55 4.05
C ALA A 24 1.29 -13.36 3.12
N LEU A 25 2.62 -13.25 3.33
CA LEU A 25 3.61 -13.98 2.55
C LEU A 25 3.45 -15.51 2.73
N GLN A 26 3.31 -16.00 3.96
CA GLN A 26 3.14 -17.43 4.23
C GLN A 26 1.85 -18.00 3.66
N TYR A 27 0.75 -17.25 3.76
CA TYR A 27 -0.53 -17.68 3.21
C TYR A 27 -0.44 -17.91 1.69
N ASP A 28 0.08 -16.93 0.94
CA ASP A 28 0.21 -17.06 -0.50
C ASP A 28 1.27 -18.10 -0.88
N TRP A 29 2.33 -18.24 -0.09
CA TRP A 29 3.36 -19.25 -0.35
C TRP A 29 2.81 -20.67 -0.22
N ILE A 30 2.07 -20.95 0.86
CA ILE A 30 1.41 -22.24 1.06
C ILE A 30 0.37 -22.48 -0.04
N ARG A 31 -0.37 -21.44 -0.43
CA ARG A 31 -1.37 -21.54 -1.50
C ARG A 31 -0.76 -21.84 -2.87
N ALA A 32 0.39 -21.24 -3.20
CA ALA A 32 1.04 -21.43 -4.50
C ALA A 32 1.88 -22.71 -4.56
N TRP A 33 2.58 -23.06 -3.47
CA TRP A 33 3.63 -24.10 -3.47
C TRP A 33 3.32 -25.30 -2.58
N GLY A 34 2.28 -25.23 -1.74
CA GLY A 34 1.86 -26.32 -0.85
C GLY A 34 2.76 -26.52 0.39
N CYS A 35 3.80 -25.70 0.56
CA CYS A 35 4.72 -25.77 1.69
C CYS A 35 4.88 -24.41 2.36
N PRO A 36 5.26 -24.35 3.65
CA PRO A 36 5.61 -23.09 4.30
C PRO A 36 6.97 -22.59 3.81
N LEU A 37 7.11 -21.27 3.69
CA LEU A 37 8.41 -20.66 3.38
C LEU A 37 9.32 -20.78 4.60
N ASP A 38 10.49 -21.39 4.45
CA ASP A 38 11.56 -21.36 5.44
C ASP A 38 12.85 -20.78 4.84
N LEU A 39 13.20 -19.56 5.25
CA LEU A 39 14.41 -18.87 4.80
C LEU A 39 15.71 -19.47 5.35
N LYS A 40 15.63 -20.37 6.35
CA LYS A 40 16.81 -21.13 6.81
C LYS A 40 17.13 -22.28 5.87
N ALA A 41 16.11 -22.94 5.35
CA ALA A 41 16.25 -24.07 4.43
C ALA A 41 16.41 -23.59 2.97
N MET A 42 15.78 -22.47 2.61
CA MET A 42 15.73 -21.97 1.24
C MET A 42 16.52 -20.66 1.09
N PRO A 43 17.55 -20.63 0.23
CA PRO A 43 18.34 -19.42 0.02
C PRO A 43 17.55 -18.36 -0.76
N LEU A 44 17.86 -17.09 -0.49
CA LEU A 44 17.13 -15.93 -1.05
C LEU A 44 17.11 -15.88 -2.58
N TYR A 45 18.16 -16.37 -3.25
CA TYR A 45 18.21 -16.40 -4.72
C TYR A 45 17.17 -17.38 -5.31
N ALA A 46 16.82 -18.44 -4.58
CA ALA A 46 15.81 -19.41 -4.98
C ALA A 46 14.41 -18.94 -4.56
N ALA A 47 14.29 -18.30 -3.41
CA ALA A 47 13.00 -17.78 -2.93
C ALA A 47 12.48 -16.61 -3.79
N TRP A 48 13.37 -15.77 -4.31
CA TRP A 48 12.98 -14.62 -5.13
C TRP A 48 12.17 -14.96 -6.38
N PRO A 49 12.58 -15.87 -7.29
CA PRO A 49 11.80 -16.19 -8.49
C PRO A 49 10.43 -16.81 -8.17
N MET A 50 10.33 -17.58 -7.08
CA MET A 50 9.04 -18.12 -6.60
C MET A 50 8.13 -17.01 -6.09
N LEU A 51 8.66 -16.10 -5.27
CA LEU A 51 7.91 -14.92 -4.83
C LEU A 51 7.49 -14.05 -6.01
N TRP A 52 8.37 -13.89 -7.00
CA TRP A 52 8.09 -13.10 -8.18
C TRP A 52 6.87 -13.62 -8.94
N GLN A 53 6.70 -14.94 -9.04
CA GLN A 53 5.49 -15.53 -9.62
C GLN A 53 4.23 -15.23 -8.80
N ILE A 54 4.30 -15.26 -7.46
CA ILE A 54 3.18 -14.85 -6.60
C ILE A 54 2.86 -13.37 -6.82
N LEU A 55 3.88 -12.51 -6.95
CA LEU A 55 3.71 -11.08 -7.17
C LEU A 55 3.16 -10.73 -8.56
N MET A 56 3.33 -11.60 -9.57
CA MET A 56 2.67 -11.44 -10.87
C MET A 56 1.15 -11.56 -10.73
N ASP A 57 0.67 -12.31 -9.74
CA ASP A 57 -0.74 -12.28 -9.36
C ASP A 57 -1.03 -11.03 -8.53
N HIS A 58 -1.59 -10.00 -9.19
CA HIS A 58 -2.01 -8.74 -8.58
C HIS A 58 -3.26 -8.88 -7.67
N SER A 59 -3.69 -10.11 -7.36
CA SER A 59 -4.70 -10.43 -6.36
C SER A 59 -4.14 -11.11 -5.10
N SER A 60 -2.82 -11.41 -5.07
CA SER A 60 -2.17 -12.02 -3.90
C SER A 60 -2.10 -11.06 -2.71
N HIS A 61 -2.11 -11.63 -1.49
CA HIS A 61 -1.96 -10.86 -0.24
C HIS A 61 -0.57 -10.23 -0.14
N SER A 62 0.44 -10.88 -0.68
CA SER A 62 1.84 -10.45 -0.77
C SER A 62 1.98 -9.22 -1.66
N TYR A 63 1.29 -9.22 -2.81
CA TYR A 63 1.22 -8.06 -3.68
C TYR A 63 0.46 -6.91 -3.00
N ALA A 64 -0.68 -7.21 -2.39
CA ALA A 64 -1.49 -6.22 -1.66
C ALA A 64 -0.69 -5.55 -0.53
N ALA A 65 0.04 -6.34 0.25
CA ALA A 65 0.91 -5.83 1.31
C ALA A 65 2.03 -4.92 0.75
N LEU A 66 2.70 -5.35 -0.32
CA LEU A 66 3.76 -4.57 -0.96
C LEU A 66 3.26 -3.28 -1.61
N ALA A 67 2.04 -3.30 -2.17
CA ALA A 67 1.40 -2.15 -2.77
C ALA A 67 0.71 -1.22 -1.76
N GLY A 68 0.78 -1.55 -0.45
CA GLY A 68 0.20 -0.76 0.63
C GLY A 68 -1.33 -0.77 0.63
N TYR A 69 -1.94 -1.89 0.24
CA TYR A 69 -3.39 -2.00 0.18
C TYR A 69 -3.97 -2.19 1.59
N ALA A 70 -5.05 -1.46 1.89
CA ALA A 70 -5.82 -1.64 3.11
C ALA A 70 -6.64 -2.94 3.09
N TRP A 71 -7.06 -3.37 1.90
CA TRP A 71 -7.83 -4.61 1.67
C TRP A 71 -7.65 -5.07 0.21
N ILE A 72 -7.95 -6.33 -0.10
CA ILE A 72 -7.80 -6.87 -1.45
C ILE A 72 -9.09 -6.65 -2.23
N PRO A 73 -9.07 -5.78 -3.27
CA PRO A 73 -10.23 -5.54 -4.10
C PRO A 73 -10.61 -6.75 -4.95
N ASP A 74 -11.93 -7.01 -4.98
CA ASP A 74 -12.52 -7.93 -5.93
C ASP A 74 -12.27 -7.42 -7.36
N PRO A 75 -12.18 -8.29 -8.39
CA PRO A 75 -12.00 -7.83 -9.75
C PRO A 75 -13.07 -6.83 -10.19
N ALA A 76 -14.33 -7.00 -9.74
CA ALA A 76 -15.41 -6.07 -10.02
C ALA A 76 -15.08 -4.63 -9.55
N ASP A 77 -14.56 -4.48 -8.33
CA ASP A 77 -14.20 -3.17 -7.77
C ASP A 77 -13.07 -2.51 -8.56
N LYS A 78 -12.10 -3.30 -9.05
CA LYS A 78 -11.02 -2.82 -9.92
C LYS A 78 -11.57 -2.26 -11.23
N TYR A 79 -12.54 -2.95 -11.85
CA TYR A 79 -13.16 -2.51 -13.10
C TYR A 79 -14.01 -1.25 -12.91
N ILE A 80 -14.84 -1.21 -11.86
CA ILE A 80 -15.67 -0.06 -11.53
C ILE A 80 -14.78 1.18 -11.32
N HIS A 81 -13.71 1.03 -10.54
CA HIS A 81 -12.77 2.12 -10.33
C HIS A 81 -12.09 2.56 -11.65
N ALA A 82 -11.60 1.62 -12.46
CA ALA A 82 -10.97 1.95 -13.75
C ALA A 82 -11.93 2.69 -14.70
N TYR A 83 -13.18 2.27 -14.75
CA TYR A 83 -14.23 2.93 -15.52
C TYR A 83 -14.49 4.36 -15.02
N ASN A 84 -14.62 4.54 -13.70
CA ASN A 84 -14.82 5.85 -13.09
C ASN A 84 -13.63 6.80 -13.31
N GLN A 85 -12.39 6.27 -13.37
CA GLN A 85 -11.19 7.05 -13.72
C GLN A 85 -11.18 7.47 -15.19
N GLY A 86 -11.65 6.62 -16.11
CA GLY A 86 -11.72 6.96 -17.53
C GLY A 86 -12.66 8.13 -17.82
N MET A 87 -13.72 8.29 -17.01
CA MET A 87 -14.69 9.38 -17.12
C MET A 87 -14.28 10.67 -16.37
N SER A 88 -13.28 10.59 -15.48
CA SER A 88 -12.86 11.71 -14.65
C SER A 88 -11.59 12.37 -15.18
N LYS A 89 -11.53 13.71 -15.21
CA LYS A 89 -10.31 14.45 -15.54
C LYS A 89 -9.25 14.38 -14.43
N ILE A 90 -9.64 13.93 -13.23
CA ILE A 90 -8.79 13.89 -12.04
C ILE A 90 -8.45 12.42 -11.75
N ARG A 91 -7.15 12.11 -11.68
CA ARG A 91 -6.67 10.79 -11.25
C ARG A 91 -6.78 10.66 -9.74
N ILE A 92 -7.78 9.94 -9.28
CA ILE A 92 -8.00 9.65 -7.85
C ILE A 92 -7.23 8.37 -7.49
N ARG A 93 -6.59 8.32 -6.32
CA ARG A 93 -5.99 7.07 -5.83
C ARG A 93 -7.09 6.05 -5.55
N PRO A 94 -6.90 4.77 -5.88
CA PRO A 94 -7.93 3.79 -5.61
C PRO A 94 -8.20 3.65 -4.11
N PRO A 95 -9.46 3.36 -3.73
CA PRO A 95 -9.88 3.35 -2.33
C PRO A 95 -9.10 2.30 -1.51
N TRP A 96 -8.73 1.16 -2.10
CA TRP A 96 -7.93 0.14 -1.45
C TRP A 96 -6.44 0.53 -1.27
N GLN A 97 -5.90 1.47 -2.05
CA GLN A 97 -4.54 2.03 -1.85
C GLN A 97 -4.53 3.27 -0.95
N THR A 98 -5.72 3.78 -0.59
CA THR A 98 -5.78 4.90 0.33
C THR A 98 -5.31 4.34 1.66
N THR A 99 -4.15 4.79 2.11
CA THR A 99 -3.70 4.56 3.48
C THR A 99 -4.85 5.06 4.32
N VAL A 100 -5.63 4.14 4.89
CA VAL A 100 -6.57 4.49 5.93
C VAL A 100 -5.65 5.13 6.94
N THR A 101 -5.65 6.46 6.95
CA THR A 101 -5.20 7.19 8.11
C THR A 101 -6.23 6.68 9.09
N GLN A 102 -5.87 5.62 9.83
CA GLN A 102 -6.56 5.28 11.05
C GLN A 102 -6.49 6.60 11.77
N THR A 103 -7.61 7.31 11.70
CA THR A 103 -7.78 8.53 12.42
C THR A 103 -7.88 7.96 13.81
N ASP A 104 -6.72 7.80 14.46
CA ASP A 104 -6.64 7.45 15.86
C ASP A 104 -7.70 8.35 16.50
N PRO A 105 -8.79 7.81 17.07
CA PRO A 105 -9.74 8.65 17.79
C PRO A 105 -9.03 9.36 18.97
N ALA A 106 -7.81 8.90 19.29
CA ALA A 106 -6.91 9.45 20.29
C ALA A 106 -5.87 10.46 19.77
N LYS A 107 -5.78 10.77 18.46
CA LYS A 107 -4.86 11.84 18.02
C LYS A 107 -5.49 13.20 18.34
N PRO A 108 -4.94 14.00 19.27
CA PRO A 108 -5.49 15.31 19.53
C PRO A 108 -5.43 16.11 18.23
N LYS A 109 -6.62 16.51 17.75
CA LYS A 109 -6.79 17.50 16.69
C LYS A 109 -5.87 18.67 17.07
N ARG A 110 -4.83 18.94 16.27
CA ARG A 110 -3.87 20.01 16.58
C ARG A 110 -4.68 21.27 16.93
N PRO A 111 -4.42 21.91 18.09
CA PRO A 111 -5.18 23.09 18.48
C PRO A 111 -5.08 24.10 17.36
N HIS A 112 -6.23 24.50 16.82
CA HIS A 112 -6.28 25.46 15.73
C HIS A 112 -5.79 26.78 16.30
N ASP A 113 -4.67 27.29 15.79
CA ASP A 113 -4.06 28.51 16.31
C ASP A 113 -4.94 29.70 15.93
N GLU A 114 -5.83 30.09 16.83
CA GLU A 114 -6.86 31.11 16.58
C GLU A 114 -6.26 32.47 16.23
N ARG A 115 -5.06 32.76 16.74
CA ARG A 115 -4.30 33.98 16.42
C ARG A 115 -3.91 34.03 14.96
N LEU A 116 -3.43 32.92 14.41
CA LEU A 116 -3.08 32.79 12.99
C LEU A 116 -4.33 32.85 12.11
N ARG A 117 -5.43 32.23 12.54
CA ARG A 117 -6.70 32.28 11.83
C ARG A 117 -7.30 33.69 11.78
N ARG A 118 -7.25 34.45 12.88
CA ARG A 118 -7.67 35.86 12.91
C ARG A 118 -6.82 36.73 12.00
N ARG A 119 -5.49 36.62 12.08
CA ARG A 119 -4.57 37.35 11.16
C ARG A 119 -4.85 37.04 9.69
N LEU A 120 -5.22 35.80 9.37
CA LEU A 120 -5.57 35.40 8.02
C LEU A 120 -6.92 35.98 7.58
N LYS A 121 -7.94 35.97 8.46
CA LYS A 121 -9.24 36.62 8.20
C LYS A 121 -9.08 38.13 7.98
N ASP A 122 -8.29 38.80 8.81
CA ASP A 122 -8.01 40.24 8.70
C ASP A 122 -7.33 40.57 7.37
N ARG A 123 -6.37 39.74 6.94
CA ARG A 123 -5.69 39.90 5.64
C ARG A 123 -6.58 39.65 4.44
N LEU A 124 -7.56 38.77 4.58
CA LEU A 124 -8.50 38.42 3.52
C LEU A 124 -9.72 39.34 3.49
N GLY A 125 -9.82 40.31 4.41
CA GLY A 125 -10.96 41.24 4.49
C GLY A 125 -12.29 40.54 4.82
N ILE A 126 -12.24 39.34 5.41
CA ILE A 126 -13.43 38.56 5.75
C ILE A 126 -13.87 38.98 7.15
N THR A 127 -14.66 40.05 7.21
CA THR A 127 -15.50 40.37 8.37
C THR A 127 -16.76 39.51 8.32
N GLU A 128 -17.05 38.80 9.41
CA GLU A 128 -18.33 38.08 9.57
C GLU A 128 -19.53 39.02 9.48
#